data_AF-A0AB36DWF2-F1
#
_entry.id   AF-A0AB36DWF2-F1
#
_cell.length_a   1.000
_cell.length_b   1.000
_cell.length_c   1.000
_cell.angle_alpha   90.00
_cell.angle_beta   90.00
_cell.angle_gamma   90.00
#
_symmetry.space_group_name_H-M   'P 1'
#
loop_
_entity.id
_entity.type
_entity.pdbx_description
1 polymer ?
#
loop_
_entity_poly.entity_id
_entity_poly.type
_entity_poly.pdbx_seq_one_letter_code
_entity_poly.pdbx_strand_id
1 'polypeptide(L)'
;MKQDYIVLWSEIARIQLLDKAEYILAQSQSNVVAEQFIDEIERLADKLSYIAPAYSDGKFHLYPLKNGHSVKFLVVGNYVMIYAFLPKGINH
;
A
#
# COMPACT_ATOMS: atom_id res chain seq x y z
N MET A 1 17.32 -1.53 -19.51
CA MET A 1 17.32 -0.45 -18.50
C MET A 1 16.21 -0.75 -17.50
N LYS A 2 16.54 -0.81 -16.21
CA LYS A 2 15.54 -0.94 -15.16
C LYS A 2 14.83 0.42 -15.06
N GLN A 3 13.63 0.52 -15.60
CA GLN A 3 12.78 1.66 -15.28
C GLN A 3 12.33 1.42 -13.84
N ASP A 4 12.83 2.21 -12.89
CA ASP A 4 12.27 2.22 -11.55
C ASP A 4 10.93 2.95 -11.66
N TYR A 5 9.83 2.19 -11.59
CA TYR A 5 8.49 2.77 -11.66
C TYR A 5 8.25 3.63 -10.42
N ILE A 6 7.56 4.76 -10.58
CA ILE A 6 7.20 5.62 -9.45
C ILE A 6 5.93 5.06 -8.83
N VAL A 7 5.98 4.74 -7.52
CA VAL A 7 4.81 4.30 -6.77
C VAL A 7 4.04 5.52 -6.26
N LEU A 8 2.77 5.61 -6.63
CA LEU A 8 1.86 6.68 -6.22
C LEU A 8 0.66 6.07 -5.51
N TRP A 9 0.17 6.80 -4.51
CA TRP A 9 -1.02 6.41 -3.75
C TRP A 9 -2.17 7.33 -4.11
N SER A 10 -3.33 6.76 -4.40
CA SER A 10 -4.58 7.52 -4.46
C SER A 10 -4.91 8.08 -3.07
N GLU A 11 -5.67 9.18 -3.05
CA GLU A 11 -6.19 9.75 -1.81
C GLU A 11 -7.01 8.72 -1.01
N ILE A 12 -7.84 7.92 -1.69
CA ILE A 12 -8.63 6.85 -1.07
C ILE A 12 -7.72 5.81 -0.39
N ALA A 13 -6.65 5.37 -1.05
CA ALA A 13 -5.72 4.41 -0.47
C ALA A 13 -4.98 4.99 0.74
N ARG A 14 -4.64 6.29 0.72
CA ARG A 14 -4.05 6.99 1.85
C ARG A 14 -5.00 7.04 3.04
N ILE A 15 -6.26 7.42 2.83
CA ILE A 15 -7.27 7.46 3.89
C ILE A 15 -7.45 6.07 4.52
N GLN A 16 -7.51 5.02 3.71
CA GLN A 16 -7.64 3.64 4.20
C GLN A 16 -6.43 3.18 5.03
N LEU A 17 -5.21 3.58 4.65
CA LEU A 17 -4.00 3.29 5.43
C LEU A 17 -4.03 4.02 6.78
N LEU A 18 -4.39 5.29 6.76
CA LEU A 18 -4.47 6.13 7.96
C LEU A 18 -5.55 5.65 8.93
N ASP A 19 -6.73 5.27 8.44
CA ASP A 19 -7.80 4.69 9.26
C ASP A 19 -7.34 3.41 9.97
N LYS A 20 -6.56 2.56 9.29
CA LYS A 20 -5.97 1.38 9.93
C LYS A 20 -4.90 1.74 10.95
N ALA A 21 -4.08 2.75 10.69
CA ALA A 21 -3.08 3.23 11.63
C ALA A 21 -3.74 3.83 12.88
N GLU A 22 -4.84 4.56 12.74
CA GLU A 22 -5.64 5.10 13.86
C GLU A 22 -6.25 3.97 14.70
N TYR A 23 -6.78 2.91 14.07
CA TYR A 23 -7.21 1.71 14.80
C TYR A 23 -6.06 1.08 15.61
N ILE A 24 -4.86 0.96 15.01
CA ILE A 24 -3.67 0.42 15.69
C ILE A 24 -3.25 1.34 16.85
N LEU A 25 -3.34 2.66 16.68
CA LEU A 25 -3.09 3.62 17.74
C LEU A 25 -4.06 3.41 18.91
N ALA A 26 -5.35 3.27 18.63
CA ALA A 26 -6.37 3.05 19.66
C ALA A 26 -6.12 1.75 20.46
N GLN A 27 -5.67 0.68 19.79
CA GLN A 27 -5.41 -0.61 20.43
C GLN A 27 -4.08 -0.65 21.21
N SER A 28 -3.02 -0.09 20.62
CA SER A 28 -1.67 -0.12 21.20
C SER A 28 -1.40 1.02 22.18
N GLN A 29 -2.21 2.09 22.12
CA GLN A 29 -2.00 3.36 22.83
C GLN A 29 -0.61 3.97 22.58
N SER A 30 -0.03 3.72 21.39
CA SER A 30 1.32 4.14 21.03
C SER A 30 1.38 4.73 19.63
N ASN A 31 1.69 6.03 19.55
CA ASN A 31 1.92 6.72 18.27
C ASN A 31 3.07 6.08 17.49
N VAL A 32 4.14 5.68 18.19
CA VAL A 32 5.32 5.05 17.58
C VAL A 32 4.94 3.76 16.84
N VAL A 33 4.03 2.95 17.40
CA VAL A 33 3.58 1.71 16.77
C VAL A 33 2.73 1.99 15.53
N ALA A 34 1.86 3.01 15.59
CA ALA A 34 1.03 3.41 14.45
C ALA A 34 1.86 4.01 13.30
N GLU A 35 2.84 4.86 13.60
CA GLU A 35 3.77 5.44 12.62
C GLU A 35 4.64 4.35 11.98
N GLN A 36 5.21 3.44 12.78
CA GLN A 36 5.99 2.31 12.27
C GLN A 36 5.17 1.40 11.34
N PHE A 37 3.87 1.26 11.60
CA PHE A 37 2.98 0.52 10.71
C PHE A 37 2.83 1.22 9.35
N ILE A 38 2.62 2.54 9.33
CA ILE A 38 2.54 3.31 8.08
C ILE A 38 3.84 3.16 7.29
N ASP A 39 4.98 3.42 7.93
CA ASP A 39 6.31 3.33 7.30
C ASP A 39 6.58 1.92 6.73
N GLU A 40 6.21 0.88 7.48
CA GLU A 40 6.37 -0.49 7.01
C GLU A 40 5.51 -0.78 5.77
N ILE A 41 4.25 -0.35 5.76
CA ILE A 41 3.34 -0.56 4.63
C ILE A 41 3.82 0.20 3.38
N GLU A 42 4.21 1.46 3.53
CA GLU A 42 4.74 2.27 2.42
C GLU A 42 5.99 1.64 1.82
N ARG A 43 6.97 1.28 2.66
CA ARG A 43 8.22 0.63 2.22
C ARG A 43 7.98 -0.72 1.54
N LEU A 44 6.98 -1.48 1.97
CA LEU A 44 6.62 -2.75 1.32
C LEU A 44 5.94 -2.51 -0.02
N ALA A 45 5.06 -1.51 -0.11
CA ALA A 45 4.40 -1.13 -1.35
C ALA A 45 5.40 -0.57 -2.38
N ASP A 46 6.43 0.15 -1.95
CA ASP A 46 7.50 0.67 -2.83
C ASP A 46 8.24 -0.41 -3.62
N LYS A 47 8.24 -1.66 -3.13
CA LYS A 47 8.81 -2.80 -3.86
C LYS A 47 8.08 -3.09 -5.18
N LEU A 48 6.85 -2.58 -5.34
CA LEU A 48 6.12 -2.64 -6.60
C LEU A 48 6.90 -1.97 -7.74
N SER A 49 7.71 -0.94 -7.44
CA SER A 49 8.55 -0.26 -8.45
C SER A 49 9.43 -1.22 -9.25
N TYR A 50 9.88 -2.31 -8.62
CA TYR A 50 10.78 -3.29 -9.22
C TYR A 50 10.07 -4.40 -9.99
N ILE A 51 8.81 -4.68 -9.66
CA ILE A 51 8.04 -5.78 -10.27
C ILE A 51 6.94 -5.30 -11.21
N ALA A 52 6.67 -3.99 -11.26
CA ALA A 52 5.68 -3.36 -12.12
C ALA A 52 5.73 -3.77 -13.61
N PRO A 53 6.91 -4.00 -14.24
CA PRO A 53 6.95 -4.49 -15.62
C PRO A 53 6.16 -5.79 -15.85
N ALA A 54 6.02 -6.65 -14.85
CA ALA A 54 5.27 -7.90 -14.95
C ALA A 54 3.73 -7.70 -14.93
N TYR A 55 3.27 -6.50 -14.59
CA TYR A 55 1.87 -6.15 -14.41
C TYR A 55 1.42 -5.01 -15.35
N SER A 56 2.19 -4.70 -16.39
CA SER A 56 1.89 -3.67 -17.39
C SER A 56 0.85 -4.12 -18.44
N ASP A 57 -0.17 -4.85 -18.01
CA ASP A 57 -1.23 -5.41 -18.85
C ASP A 57 -2.51 -4.54 -18.89
N GLY A 58 -2.48 -3.36 -18.25
CA GLY A 58 -3.61 -2.43 -18.17
C GLY A 58 -4.73 -2.88 -17.23
N LYS A 59 -4.50 -3.87 -16.35
CA LYS A 59 -5.51 -4.38 -15.40
C LYS A 59 -5.14 -4.08 -13.96
N PHE A 60 -6.15 -4.12 -13.09
CA PHE A 60 -5.92 -4.05 -11.65
C PHE A 60 -5.41 -5.38 -11.12
N HIS A 61 -4.42 -5.29 -10.23
CA HIS A 61 -3.82 -6.43 -9.55
C HIS A 61 -3.84 -6.22 -8.04
N LEU A 62 -3.74 -7.33 -7.31
CA LEU A 62 -3.57 -7.33 -5.86
C LEU A 62 -2.13 -7.71 -5.52
N TYR A 63 -1.48 -6.90 -4.69
CA TYR A 63 -0.17 -7.22 -4.15
C TYR A 63 -0.29 -7.46 -2.65
N PRO A 64 0.03 -8.69 -2.18
CA PRO A 64 0.04 -8.97 -0.75
C PRO A 64 1.21 -8.25 -0.09
N LEU A 65 0.91 -7.58 1.02
CA LEU A 65 1.88 -6.99 1.92
C LEU A 65 2.07 -7.93 3.13
N LYS A 66 2.47 -7.38 4.28
CA LYS A 66 2.64 -8.13 5.53
C LYS A 66 1.32 -8.28 6.27
N ASN A 67 1.25 -9.27 7.17
CA ASN A 67 0.15 -9.47 8.11
C ASN A 67 -1.24 -9.53 7.45
N GLY A 68 -1.33 -10.00 6.22
CA GLY A 68 -2.58 -10.13 5.44
C GLY A 68 -3.15 -8.82 4.91
N HIS A 69 -2.43 -7.70 5.04
CA HIS A 69 -2.75 -6.47 4.31
C HIS A 69 -2.40 -6.64 2.83
N SER A 70 -3.06 -5.90 1.95
CA SER A 70 -2.76 -5.90 0.51
C SER A 70 -3.01 -4.52 -0.09
N VAL A 71 -2.46 -4.26 -1.27
CA VAL A 71 -2.83 -3.09 -2.08
C VAL A 71 -3.41 -3.54 -3.41
N LYS A 72 -4.44 -2.82 -3.86
CA LYS A 72 -4.94 -2.92 -5.24
C LYS A 72 -4.26 -1.85 -6.06
N PHE A 73 -3.61 -2.23 -7.15
CA PHE A 73 -2.81 -1.31 -7.96
C PHE A 73 -3.01 -1.53 -9.47
N LEU A 74 -2.63 -0.52 -10.25
CA LEU A 74 -2.61 -0.53 -11.71
C LEU A 74 -1.29 0.07 -12.20
N VAL A 75 -0.70 -0.50 -13.24
CA VAL A 75 0.48 0.06 -13.89
C VAL A 75 0.05 0.96 -15.06
N VAL A 76 0.47 2.23 -15.05
CA VAL A 76 0.14 3.22 -16.08
C VAL A 76 1.41 3.94 -16.51
N GLY A 77 1.87 3.72 -17.73
CA GLY A 77 3.15 4.25 -18.19
C GLY A 77 4.28 3.79 -17.26
N ASN A 78 5.00 4.74 -16.65
CA ASN A 78 6.09 4.47 -15.70
C ASN A 78 5.64 4.56 -14.23
N TYR A 79 4.33 4.52 -13.97
CA TYR A 79 3.75 4.67 -12.64
C TYR A 79 3.08 3.38 -12.17
N VAL A 80 3.23 3.07 -10.89
CA VAL A 80 2.38 2.14 -10.17
C VAL A 80 1.38 2.97 -9.37
N MET A 81 0.12 2.96 -9.78
CA MET A 81 -0.95 3.64 -9.05
C MET A 81 -1.59 2.67 -8.06
N ILE A 82 -1.36 2.87 -6.78
CA ILE A 82 -2.07 2.19 -5.70
C ILE A 82 -3.45 2.85 -5.56
N TYR A 83 -4.47 2.10 -5.93
CA TYR A 83 -5.85 2.57 -5.96
C TYR A 83 -6.54 2.41 -4.61
N ALA A 84 -6.25 1.32 -3.89
CA ALA A 84 -6.83 1.03 -2.58
C ALA A 84 -5.85 0.28 -1.68
N PHE A 85 -5.89 0.59 -0.39
CA PHE A 85 -5.29 -0.23 0.67
C PHE A 85 -6.36 -1.13 1.27
N LEU A 86 -6.06 -2.42 1.34
CA LEU A 86 -6.97 -3.45 1.83
C LEU A 86 -6.43 -3.95 3.18
N PRO A 87 -6.93 -3.41 4.30
CA PRO A 87 -6.48 -3.83 5.61
C PRO A 87 -6.93 -5.26 5.93
N LYS A 88 -6.11 -6.01 6.67
CA LYS A 88 -6.59 -7.24 7.31
C LYS A 88 -7.53 -6.89 8.46
N GLY A 89 -8.72 -7.52 8.43
CA GLY A 89 -9.74 -7.36 9.46
C GLY A 89 -10.53 -6.05 9.31
N ILE A 90 -11.78 -6.09 9.72
CA ILE A 90 -12.66 -4.91 9.78
C ILE A 90 -12.31 -4.16 11.07
N ASN A 91 -12.17 -2.83 10.99
CA ASN A 91 -12.06 -1.98 12.17
C ASN A 91 -13.46 -1.95 12.83
N HIS A 92 -13.57 -2.46 14.06
CA HIS A 92 -14.80 -2.47 14.85
C HIS A 92 -14.66 -1.57 16.07
#